data_AF-A0A1I0YA01-F1
#
_entry.id   AF-A0A1I0YA01-F1
#
_cell.length_a   1.000
_cell.length_b   1.000
_cell.length_c   1.000
_cell.angle_alpha   90.00
_cell.angle_beta   90.00
_cell.angle_gamma   90.00
#
_symmetry.space_group_name_H-M   'P 1'
#
loop_
_entity.id
_entity.type
_entity.pdbx_description
1 polymer ?
#
loop_
_entity_poly.entity_id
_entity_poly.type
_entity_poly.pdbx_seq_one_letter_code
_entity_poly.pdbx_strand_id
1 'polypeptide(L)'
;MMGKITVKGLGKAYKTYRGRWARLAEWVLPFAGPRHQLHWVLQDIDFELAAGEAVGIVGVNGAGKSTLLKMIAGTTQGTAGTIDIQGRVAALLELGMGFHPDFTGRQNAIMAGQLQGLRAEEIEALMPAIEAFAEIGEYMDQPIRTYSSGMQMRLAFSVATASRPDVLIVDEALSVGDAYFQHKSFERIREFRRAGTTLLIVSHDRYAIQTICDRAILLNHGRLEMQGSPVEVMDFYNAMMAERDRSTVRQERQPDGKVRTISGTGEASVSEVRLLDDEGRELDVVEVGAYVTLEVRVAINSEVPRLVMGYMITDKLGLAVFGINTHRLNKPQTDLQVGEDLVYRWRFAMNLGKGNYAISISLSKLDSHLDTNYEWRDYSVVFHVVNTHRPDFVGCAFLEPEVAVVRSLGNTRKDGLAA
;
A
#
# COMPACT_ATOMS: atom_id res chain seq x y z
N MET A 1 -3.61 23.64 15.84
CA MET A 1 -4.43 24.17 14.71
C MET A 1 -4.63 23.00 13.76
N MET A 2 -5.78 22.81 13.13
CA MET A 2 -5.93 21.68 12.21
C MET A 2 -5.29 22.02 10.86
N GLY A 3 -4.46 21.12 10.32
CA GLY A 3 -3.65 21.41 9.15
C GLY A 3 -4.45 21.33 7.85
N LYS A 4 -4.34 22.33 6.98
CA LYS A 4 -5.03 22.36 5.67
C LYS A 4 -4.00 22.58 4.57
N ILE A 5 -4.17 21.91 3.43
CA ILE A 5 -3.35 22.16 2.23
C ILE A 5 -4.29 22.54 1.09
N THR A 6 -3.95 23.61 0.35
CA THR A 6 -4.63 23.96 -0.89
C THR A 6 -3.60 24.11 -2.00
N VAL A 7 -3.72 23.31 -3.05
CA VAL A 7 -2.86 23.34 -4.24
C VAL A 7 -3.67 23.84 -5.42
N LYS A 8 -3.20 24.89 -6.09
CA LYS A 8 -3.89 25.49 -7.25
C LYS A 8 -2.96 25.70 -8.44
N GLY A 9 -3.31 25.14 -9.59
CA GLY A 9 -2.59 25.26 -10.87
C GLY A 9 -1.10 24.95 -10.75
N LEU A 10 -0.72 24.02 -9.87
CA LEU A 10 0.67 23.80 -9.52
C LEU A 10 1.42 23.13 -10.66
N GLY A 11 2.56 23.72 -11.05
CA GLY A 11 3.39 23.22 -12.14
C GLY A 11 4.87 23.27 -11.81
N LYS A 12 5.62 22.27 -12.28
CA LYS A 12 7.08 22.22 -12.17
C LYS A 12 7.71 21.85 -13.50
N ALA A 13 8.57 22.73 -14.00
CA ALA A 13 9.43 22.47 -15.14
C ALA A 13 10.91 22.59 -14.74
N TYR A 14 11.73 21.73 -15.35
CA TYR A 14 13.19 21.83 -15.29
C TYR A 14 13.72 22.33 -16.63
N LYS A 15 14.68 23.26 -16.57
CA LYS A 15 15.35 23.80 -17.74
C LYS A 15 16.37 22.78 -18.27
N THR A 16 16.16 22.28 -19.47
CA THR A 16 17.11 21.44 -20.19
C THR A 16 17.88 22.29 -21.21
N TYR A 17 19.20 22.17 -21.21
CA TYR A 17 20.09 22.90 -22.12
C TYR A 17 20.81 21.90 -23.02
N ARG A 18 20.97 22.23 -24.32
CA ARG A 18 21.74 21.39 -25.27
C ARG A 18 23.22 21.24 -24.89
N GLY A 19 23.76 22.12 -24.04
CA GLY A 19 25.14 22.04 -23.54
C GLY A 19 25.47 23.17 -22.57
N ARG A 20 26.63 23.07 -21.90
CA ARG A 20 27.09 24.05 -20.90
C ARG A 20 27.23 25.47 -21.49
N TRP A 21 27.67 25.57 -22.74
CA TRP A 21 27.80 26.84 -23.46
C TRP A 21 26.45 27.52 -23.77
N ALA A 22 25.40 26.74 -24.02
CA ALA A 22 24.06 27.29 -24.21
C ALA A 22 23.53 27.94 -22.92
N ARG A 23 23.84 27.34 -21.76
CA ARG A 23 23.52 27.90 -20.44
C ARG A 23 24.29 29.20 -20.17
N LEU A 24 25.60 29.22 -20.45
CA LEU A 24 26.40 30.43 -20.30
C LEU A 24 25.93 31.56 -21.22
N ALA A 25 25.63 31.23 -22.49
CA ALA A 25 25.15 32.20 -23.46
C ALA A 25 23.79 32.81 -23.05
N GLU A 26 22.86 32.03 -22.49
CA GLU A 26 21.60 32.56 -21.95
C GLU A 26 21.81 33.53 -20.78
N TRP A 27 22.84 33.30 -19.96
CA TRP A 27 23.14 34.16 -18.81
C TRP A 27 23.81 35.48 -19.20
N VAL A 28 24.67 35.45 -20.23
CA VAL A 28 25.46 36.61 -20.69
C VAL A 28 24.73 37.43 -21.77
N LEU A 29 23.82 36.83 -22.52
CA LEU A 29 23.08 37.49 -23.60
C LEU A 29 21.56 37.53 -23.29
N PRO A 30 21.10 38.43 -22.40
CA PRO A 30 19.70 38.49 -21.97
C PRO A 30 18.70 38.79 -23.12
N PHE A 31 19.18 39.36 -24.23
CA PHE A 31 18.36 39.68 -25.41
C PHE A 31 18.27 38.54 -26.45
N ALA A 32 19.00 37.44 -26.27
CA ALA A 32 19.07 36.35 -27.27
C ALA A 32 17.95 35.30 -27.13
N GLY A 33 16.96 35.56 -26.27
CA GLY A 33 15.86 34.63 -25.97
C GLY A 33 16.30 33.40 -25.16
N PRO A 34 15.33 32.62 -24.65
CA PRO A 34 15.62 31.41 -23.89
C PRO A 34 16.28 30.36 -24.80
N ARG A 35 17.42 29.81 -24.34
CA ARG A 35 18.15 28.72 -25.00
C ARG A 35 17.92 27.37 -24.32
N HIS A 36 17.05 27.34 -23.30
CA HIS A 36 16.57 26.13 -22.65
C HIS A 36 15.23 25.69 -23.21
N GLN A 37 14.97 24.38 -23.08
CA GLN A 37 13.63 23.82 -23.20
C GLN A 37 13.09 23.54 -21.80
N LEU A 38 11.79 23.69 -21.62
CA LEU A 38 11.12 23.35 -20.36
C LEU A 38 10.67 21.89 -20.41
N HIS A 39 11.30 21.05 -19.61
CA HIS A 39 10.83 19.70 -19.36
C HIS A 39 9.91 19.71 -18.15
N TRP A 40 8.61 19.65 -18.40
CA TRP A 40 7.60 19.66 -17.36
C TRP A 40 7.48 18.29 -16.70
N VAL A 41 7.59 18.28 -15.37
CA VAL A 41 7.41 17.09 -14.53
C VAL A 41 6.03 17.08 -13.88
N LEU A 42 5.49 18.26 -13.57
CA LEU A 42 4.11 18.43 -13.08
C LEU A 42 3.46 19.61 -13.80
N GLN A 43 2.20 19.49 -14.15
CA GLN A 43 1.42 20.52 -14.82
C GLN A 43 -0.01 20.51 -14.30
N ASP A 44 -0.53 21.70 -13.99
CA ASP A 44 -1.97 21.93 -13.76
C ASP A 44 -2.55 21.00 -12.68
N ILE A 45 -1.84 20.93 -11.55
CA ILE A 45 -2.27 20.14 -10.39
C ILE A 45 -3.13 21.01 -9.47
N ASP A 46 -4.37 20.56 -9.26
CA ASP A 46 -5.35 21.22 -8.40
C ASP A 46 -5.96 20.19 -7.44
N PHE A 47 -5.77 20.40 -6.14
CA PHE A 47 -6.49 19.65 -5.11
C PHE A 47 -6.44 20.40 -3.77
N GLU A 48 -7.42 20.13 -2.94
CA GLU A 48 -7.46 20.57 -1.54
C GLU A 48 -7.21 19.36 -0.64
N LEU A 49 -6.75 19.56 0.59
CA LEU A 49 -6.68 18.59 1.69
C LEU A 49 -7.28 19.25 2.93
N ALA A 50 -8.42 18.72 3.38
CA ALA A 50 -9.12 19.24 4.55
C ALA A 50 -8.40 18.85 5.86
N ALA A 51 -8.73 19.59 6.91
CA ALA A 51 -8.25 19.35 8.26
C ALA A 51 -8.61 17.93 8.77
N GLY A 52 -7.60 17.15 9.16
CA GLY A 52 -7.77 15.79 9.67
C GLY A 52 -8.02 14.72 8.59
N GLU A 53 -8.05 15.12 7.32
CA GLU A 53 -8.26 14.22 6.20
C GLU A 53 -6.97 13.48 5.84
N ALA A 54 -7.09 12.21 5.46
CA ALA A 54 -6.01 11.39 4.96
C ALA A 54 -6.18 11.14 3.45
N VAL A 55 -5.14 11.45 2.67
CA VAL A 55 -5.17 11.32 1.21
C VAL A 55 -3.97 10.54 0.70
N GLY A 56 -4.27 9.55 -0.13
CA GLY A 56 -3.28 8.76 -0.85
C GLY A 56 -2.90 9.40 -2.17
N ILE A 57 -1.61 9.45 -2.50
CA ILE A 57 -1.11 9.76 -3.85
C ILE A 57 -0.58 8.47 -4.47
N VAL A 58 -1.21 8.04 -5.54
CA VAL A 58 -0.90 6.83 -6.30
C VAL A 58 -0.44 7.25 -7.69
N GLY A 59 0.36 6.42 -8.34
CA GLY A 59 0.79 6.67 -9.72
C GLY A 59 2.08 5.95 -10.07
N VAL A 60 2.41 5.95 -11.35
CA VAL A 60 3.59 5.26 -11.87
C VAL A 60 4.90 5.88 -11.40
N ASN A 61 5.98 5.12 -11.50
CA ASN A 61 7.32 5.68 -11.38
C ASN A 61 7.52 6.77 -12.45
N GLY A 62 8.03 7.92 -12.04
CA GLY A 62 8.17 9.09 -12.90
C GLY A 62 6.89 9.93 -13.09
N ALA A 63 5.77 9.62 -12.43
CA ALA A 63 4.55 10.44 -12.50
C ALA A 63 4.66 11.81 -11.82
N GLY A 64 5.75 12.08 -11.09
CA GLY A 64 5.97 13.34 -10.37
C GLY A 64 5.58 13.34 -8.89
N LYS A 65 5.23 12.18 -8.30
CA LYS A 65 4.83 12.04 -6.87
C LYS A 65 5.82 12.67 -5.89
N SER A 66 7.09 12.26 -5.94
CA SER A 66 8.13 12.82 -5.04
C SER A 66 8.39 14.30 -5.31
N THR A 67 8.27 14.78 -6.57
CA THR A 67 8.37 16.20 -6.90
C THR A 67 7.22 17.00 -6.29
N LEU A 68 6.00 16.47 -6.34
CA LEU A 68 4.82 17.08 -5.71
C LEU A 68 5.02 17.17 -4.20
N LEU A 69 5.42 16.07 -3.56
CA LEU A 69 5.68 16.05 -2.12
C LEU A 69 6.79 17.03 -1.72
N LYS A 70 7.88 17.14 -2.49
CA LYS A 70 8.95 18.12 -2.24
C LYS A 70 8.48 19.57 -2.37
N MET A 71 7.55 19.85 -3.28
CA MET A 71 6.96 21.19 -3.38
C MET A 71 6.04 21.50 -2.20
N ILE A 72 5.22 20.55 -1.77
CA ILE A 72 4.35 20.71 -0.60
C ILE A 72 5.19 20.84 0.68
N ALA A 73 6.27 20.07 0.81
CA ALA A 73 7.22 20.17 1.92
C ALA A 73 8.08 21.45 1.88
N GLY A 74 8.01 22.25 0.80
CA GLY A 74 8.77 23.49 0.65
C GLY A 74 10.24 23.30 0.29
N THR A 75 10.73 22.08 0.05
CA THR A 75 12.13 21.82 -0.33
C THR A 75 12.40 22.11 -1.81
N THR A 76 11.37 22.24 -2.64
CA THR A 76 11.47 22.63 -4.04
C THR A 76 10.43 23.68 -4.38
N GLN A 77 10.83 24.77 -5.06
CA GLN A 77 9.88 25.77 -5.54
C GLN A 77 9.17 25.32 -6.82
N GLY A 78 7.87 25.59 -6.92
CA GLY A 78 7.10 25.45 -8.16
C GLY A 78 7.56 26.43 -9.24
N THR A 79 7.32 26.08 -10.51
CA THR A 79 7.48 26.99 -11.66
C THR A 79 6.22 27.82 -11.89
N ALA A 80 5.06 27.28 -11.54
CA ALA A 80 3.76 27.93 -11.66
C ALA A 80 2.83 27.45 -10.53
N GLY A 81 1.74 28.19 -10.30
CA GLY A 81 0.73 27.89 -9.29
C GLY A 81 1.13 28.27 -7.87
N THR A 82 0.27 27.92 -6.92
CA THR A 82 0.43 28.26 -5.51
C THR A 82 0.09 27.09 -4.60
N ILE A 83 0.83 26.98 -3.50
CA ILE A 83 0.57 26.04 -2.41
C ILE A 83 0.33 26.86 -1.14
N ASP A 84 -0.86 26.73 -0.55
CA ASP A 84 -1.19 27.32 0.74
C ASP A 84 -1.28 26.21 1.79
N ILE A 85 -0.51 26.34 2.87
CA ILE A 85 -0.45 25.34 3.95
C ILE A 85 -0.64 26.04 5.29
N GLN A 86 -1.59 25.51 6.06
CA GLN A 86 -1.84 25.93 7.43
C GLN A 86 -1.33 24.86 8.40
N GLY A 87 -0.59 25.30 9.42
CA GLY A 87 -0.03 24.42 10.45
C GLY A 87 1.39 23.92 10.16
N ARG A 88 1.95 23.19 11.12
CA ARG A 88 3.29 22.61 11.06
C ARG A 88 3.30 21.33 10.22
N VAL A 89 4.10 21.35 9.16
CA VAL A 89 4.33 20.20 8.26
C VAL A 89 5.52 19.39 8.76
N ALA A 90 5.31 18.08 8.95
CA ALA A 90 6.39 17.10 9.06
C ALA A 90 6.40 16.26 7.78
N ALA A 91 7.54 16.20 7.09
CA ALA A 91 7.70 15.43 5.86
C ALA A 91 8.76 14.34 6.05
N LEU A 92 8.36 13.08 5.91
CA LEU A 92 9.24 11.90 6.04
C LEU A 92 9.91 11.52 4.70
N LEU A 93 10.17 12.51 3.84
CA LEU A 93 10.74 12.34 2.49
C LEU A 93 12.25 12.09 2.52
N GLU A 94 12.94 12.74 3.45
CA GLU A 94 14.39 12.79 3.54
C GLU A 94 14.80 12.49 4.99
N LEU A 95 14.28 11.36 5.51
CA LEU A 95 14.60 10.89 6.87
C LEU A 95 16.11 10.74 7.05
N GLY A 96 16.64 11.34 8.10
CA GLY A 96 18.08 11.36 8.40
C GLY A 96 18.82 12.50 7.70
N MET A 97 18.15 13.33 6.90
CA MET A 97 18.73 14.55 6.40
C MET A 97 19.09 15.48 7.57
N GLY A 98 20.33 15.95 7.57
CA GLY A 98 20.89 16.73 8.65
C GLY A 98 21.62 15.91 9.70
N PHE A 99 21.69 14.58 9.60
CA PHE A 99 22.57 13.81 10.49
C PHE A 99 24.05 14.01 10.14
N HIS A 100 24.88 14.23 11.17
CA HIS A 100 26.32 14.33 11.09
C HIS A 100 26.97 12.99 11.49
N PRO A 101 27.82 12.39 10.64
CA PRO A 101 28.40 11.05 10.88
C PRO A 101 29.21 10.92 12.18
N ASP A 102 29.90 12.00 12.58
CA ASP A 102 30.74 12.03 13.78
C ASP A 102 29.98 12.35 15.06
N PHE A 103 28.70 12.72 14.96
CA PHE A 103 27.88 13.01 16.13
C PHE A 103 27.19 11.74 16.63
N THR A 104 26.94 11.69 17.93
CA THR A 104 26.19 10.58 18.53
C THR A 104 24.73 10.60 18.07
N GLY A 105 24.00 9.50 18.28
CA GLY A 105 22.56 9.46 18.03
C GLY A 105 21.81 10.58 18.77
N ARG A 106 22.16 10.81 20.04
CA ARG A 106 21.59 11.89 20.86
C ARG A 106 21.84 13.28 20.28
N GLN A 107 23.08 13.57 19.88
CA GLN A 107 23.44 14.85 19.26
C GLN A 107 22.71 15.07 17.93
N ASN A 108 22.59 14.01 17.13
CA ASN A 108 21.85 14.03 15.87
C ASN A 108 20.34 14.20 16.07
N ALA A 109 19.76 13.60 17.11
CA ALA A 109 18.36 13.79 17.47
C ALA A 109 18.05 15.24 17.85
N ILE A 110 18.93 15.87 18.63
CA ILE A 110 18.82 17.30 18.97
C ILE A 110 18.93 18.17 17.72
N MET A 111 19.95 17.93 16.89
CA MET A 111 20.15 18.72 15.67
C MET A 111 18.98 18.57 14.68
N ALA A 112 18.51 17.35 14.44
CA ALA A 112 17.38 17.11 13.54
C ALA A 112 16.05 17.65 14.08
N GLY A 113 15.81 17.57 15.39
CA GLY A 113 14.64 18.19 16.02
C GLY A 113 14.64 19.71 15.88
N GLN A 114 15.81 20.35 16.00
CA GLN A 114 15.95 21.80 15.79
C GLN A 114 15.65 22.21 14.35
N LEU A 115 16.08 21.42 13.36
CA LEU A 115 15.73 21.63 11.95
C LEU A 115 14.22 21.50 11.69
N GLN A 116 13.49 20.78 12.54
CA GLN A 116 12.03 20.67 12.50
C GLN A 116 11.32 21.82 13.25
N GLY A 117 12.08 22.77 13.81
CA GLY A 117 11.55 23.91 14.55
C GLY A 117 11.23 23.63 16.01
N LEU A 118 11.72 22.51 16.58
CA LEU A 118 11.63 22.25 18.02
C LEU A 118 12.74 22.99 18.77
N ARG A 119 12.44 23.46 19.98
CA ARG A 119 13.44 24.05 20.87
C ARG A 119 14.25 22.95 21.55
N ALA A 120 15.48 23.27 21.96
CA ALA A 120 16.37 22.29 22.59
C ALA A 120 15.73 21.63 23.82
N GLU A 121 15.02 22.40 24.64
CA GLU A 121 14.36 21.94 25.85
C GLU A 121 13.18 20.98 25.54
N GLU A 122 12.50 21.21 24.42
CA GLU A 122 11.41 20.33 23.95
C GLU A 122 11.97 18.99 23.49
N ILE A 123 13.12 19.00 22.82
CA ILE A 123 13.76 17.78 22.32
C ILE A 123 14.34 16.97 23.48
N GLU A 124 14.96 17.61 24.47
CA GLU A 124 15.42 16.94 25.68
C GLU A 124 14.27 16.28 26.44
N ALA A 125 13.12 16.95 26.55
CA ALA A 125 11.92 16.38 27.18
C ALA A 125 11.35 15.18 26.39
N LEU A 126 11.47 15.20 25.05
CA LEU A 126 11.03 14.11 24.17
C LEU A 126 12.06 12.98 24.03
N MET A 127 13.30 13.18 24.47
CA MET A 127 14.40 12.25 24.26
C MET A 127 14.12 10.83 24.76
N PRO A 128 13.53 10.61 25.96
CA PRO A 128 13.20 9.26 26.42
C PRO A 128 12.21 8.54 25.48
N ALA A 129 11.24 9.27 24.91
CA ALA A 129 10.28 8.72 23.96
C ALA A 129 10.92 8.41 22.60
N ILE A 130 11.88 9.24 22.16
CA ILE A 130 12.68 9.01 20.95
C ILE A 130 13.50 7.73 21.11
N GLU A 131 14.22 7.58 22.22
CA GLU A 131 15.05 6.40 22.52
C GLU A 131 14.21 5.12 22.58
N ALA A 132 13.09 5.16 23.31
CA ALA A 132 12.18 4.02 23.42
C ALA A 132 11.52 3.64 22.09
N PHE A 133 11.26 4.62 21.20
CA PHE A 133 10.74 4.30 19.88
C PHE A 133 11.82 3.72 18.96
N ALA A 134 13.03 4.29 18.96
CA ALA A 134 14.12 3.89 18.08
C ALA A 134 14.64 2.47 18.38
N GLU A 135 14.61 2.05 19.65
CA GLU A 135 15.08 0.73 20.10
C GLU A 135 16.51 0.41 19.63
N ILE A 136 17.39 1.42 19.62
CA ILE A 136 18.81 1.27 19.23
C ILE A 136 19.75 1.04 20.44
N GLY A 137 19.22 1.05 21.66
CA GLY A 137 19.95 0.74 22.89
C GLY A 137 21.18 1.64 23.11
N GLU A 138 22.30 1.03 23.52
CA GLU A 138 23.56 1.73 23.83
C GLU A 138 24.17 2.48 22.64
N TYR A 139 23.73 2.18 21.40
CA TYR A 139 24.21 2.91 20.23
C TYR A 139 23.80 4.38 20.26
N MET A 140 22.79 4.78 21.04
CA MET A 140 22.34 6.17 21.13
C MET A 140 23.47 7.16 21.47
N ASP A 141 24.44 6.71 22.27
CA ASP A 141 25.61 7.51 22.67
C ASP A 141 26.87 7.19 21.84
N GLN A 142 26.73 6.44 20.74
CA GLN A 142 27.78 6.18 19.76
C GLN A 142 27.61 7.04 18.49
N PRO A 143 28.72 7.37 17.78
CA PRO A 143 28.66 8.10 16.52
C PRO A 143 27.82 7.41 15.44
N ILE A 144 26.97 8.15 14.72
CA ILE A 144 26.07 7.58 13.69
C ILE A 144 26.80 6.83 12.57
N ARG A 145 28.07 7.15 12.28
CA ARG A 145 28.87 6.38 11.32
C ARG A 145 29.05 4.89 11.68
N THR A 146 28.78 4.48 12.93
CA THR A 146 28.82 3.08 13.36
C THR A 146 27.48 2.36 13.17
N TYR A 147 26.41 3.10 12.82
CA TYR A 147 25.06 2.56 12.73
C TYR A 147 24.86 1.79 11.43
N SER A 148 24.02 0.76 11.48
CA SER A 148 23.41 0.21 10.26
C SER A 148 22.42 1.20 9.65
N SER A 149 22.11 1.06 8.35
CA SER A 149 21.08 1.87 7.68
C SER A 149 19.72 1.78 8.39
N GLY A 150 19.36 0.59 8.90
CA GLY A 150 18.16 0.39 9.70
C GLY A 150 18.15 1.23 10.98
N MET A 151 19.24 1.22 11.75
CA MET A 151 19.34 2.02 12.99
C MET A 151 19.26 3.53 12.72
N GLN A 152 19.92 4.01 11.65
CA GLN A 152 19.85 5.42 11.26
C GLN A 152 18.42 5.83 10.94
N MET A 153 17.71 4.97 10.20
CA MET A 153 16.32 5.22 9.84
C MET A 153 15.38 5.16 11.03
N ARG A 154 15.57 4.19 11.94
CA ARG A 154 14.80 4.08 13.18
C ARG A 154 14.93 5.35 14.00
N LEU A 155 16.16 5.84 14.20
CA LEU A 155 16.38 7.10 14.90
C LEU A 155 15.74 8.28 14.17
N ALA A 156 15.94 8.40 12.86
CA ALA A 156 15.37 9.48 12.05
C ALA A 156 13.83 9.53 12.15
N PHE A 157 13.16 8.38 12.01
CA PHE A 157 11.72 8.28 12.15
C PHE A 157 11.26 8.62 13.58
N SER A 158 11.99 8.13 14.59
CA SER A 158 11.68 8.40 16.00
C SER A 158 11.72 9.89 16.32
N VAL A 159 12.73 10.60 15.81
CA VAL A 159 12.86 12.05 15.99
C VAL A 159 11.76 12.78 15.22
N ALA A 160 11.55 12.45 13.94
CA ALA A 160 10.54 13.10 13.10
C ALA A 160 9.09 12.89 13.57
N THR A 161 8.84 11.84 14.36
CA THR A 161 7.52 11.53 14.93
C THR A 161 7.50 11.66 16.46
N ALA A 162 8.48 12.34 17.06
CA ALA A 162 8.54 12.58 18.50
C ALA A 162 7.41 13.50 18.97
N SER A 163 7.00 14.44 18.12
CA SER A 163 5.86 15.33 18.36
C SER A 163 4.84 15.18 17.24
N ARG A 164 3.56 15.32 17.57
CA ARG A 164 2.48 15.26 16.59
C ARG A 164 2.50 16.50 15.67
N PRO A 165 2.52 16.33 14.34
CA PRO A 165 2.40 17.44 13.39
C PRO A 165 0.93 17.76 13.07
N ASP A 166 0.68 18.95 12.52
CA ASP A 166 -0.64 19.31 12.00
C ASP A 166 -0.88 18.66 10.63
N VAL A 167 0.19 18.57 9.82
CA VAL A 167 0.25 17.90 8.52
C VAL A 167 1.42 16.91 8.51
N LEU A 168 1.15 15.65 8.18
CA LEU A 168 2.17 14.62 7.99
C LEU A 168 2.23 14.21 6.51
N ILE A 169 3.43 14.29 5.94
CA ILE A 169 3.71 13.82 4.58
C ILE A 169 4.58 12.56 4.67
N VAL A 170 4.13 11.49 4.04
CA VAL A 170 4.78 10.19 4.07
C VAL A 170 5.16 9.78 2.64
N ASP A 171 6.42 9.48 2.41
CA ASP A 171 6.89 8.85 1.16
C ASP A 171 6.93 7.33 1.28
N GLU A 172 6.98 6.66 0.14
CA GLU A 172 7.10 5.19 0.00
C GLU A 172 8.34 4.63 0.72
N ALA A 173 9.34 5.47 0.97
CA ALA A 173 10.58 5.15 1.66
C ALA A 173 10.40 4.66 3.11
N LEU A 174 9.22 4.79 3.72
CA LEU A 174 8.94 4.14 5.03
C LEU A 174 9.04 2.61 4.99
N SER A 175 9.08 2.01 3.80
CA SER A 175 9.31 0.57 3.58
C SER A 175 10.78 0.15 3.74
N VAL A 176 11.67 1.05 4.19
CA VAL A 176 13.06 0.70 4.50
C VAL A 176 13.18 0.48 6.02
N GLY A 177 13.87 -0.59 6.42
CA GLY A 177 13.85 -1.12 7.79
C GLY A 177 13.30 -2.56 7.84
N ASP A 178 13.23 -3.15 9.02
CA ASP A 178 12.61 -4.46 9.22
C ASP A 178 11.08 -4.37 9.36
N ALA A 179 10.40 -5.49 9.11
CA ALA A 179 8.94 -5.59 9.12
C ALA A 179 8.32 -5.20 10.48
N TYR A 180 9.03 -5.48 11.59
CA TYR A 180 8.57 -5.11 12.93
C TYR A 180 8.54 -3.58 13.10
N PHE A 181 9.62 -2.89 12.72
CA PHE A 181 9.67 -1.43 12.82
C PHE A 181 8.74 -0.73 11.83
N GLN A 182 8.53 -1.30 10.64
CA GLN A 182 7.51 -0.81 9.71
C GLN A 182 6.12 -0.85 10.33
N HIS A 183 5.74 -1.98 10.94
CA HIS A 183 4.46 -2.10 11.64
C HIS A 183 4.31 -1.06 12.75
N LYS A 184 5.35 -0.90 13.58
CA LYS A 184 5.41 0.12 14.65
C LYS A 184 5.26 1.55 14.10
N SER A 185 5.89 1.83 12.96
CA SER A 185 5.82 3.13 12.27
C SER A 185 4.42 3.41 11.72
N PHE A 186 3.77 2.42 11.12
CA PHE A 186 2.39 2.55 10.65
C PHE A 186 1.39 2.71 11.79
N GLU A 187 1.57 2.04 12.93
CA GLU A 187 0.74 2.29 14.12
C GLU A 187 0.88 3.73 14.63
N ARG A 188 2.11 4.27 14.69
CA ARG A 188 2.33 5.68 15.04
C ARG A 188 1.61 6.64 14.09
N ILE A 189 1.61 6.36 12.78
CA ILE A 189 0.89 7.15 11.79
C ILE A 189 -0.63 7.06 12.02
N ARG A 190 -1.15 5.87 12.31
CA ARG A 190 -2.57 5.66 12.64
C ARG A 190 -2.97 6.42 13.91
N GLU A 191 -2.12 6.45 14.94
CA GLU A 191 -2.33 7.23 16.16
C GLU A 191 -2.46 8.73 15.85
N PHE A 192 -1.55 9.28 15.03
CA PHE A 192 -1.63 10.68 14.61
C PHE A 192 -2.89 10.99 13.81
N ARG A 193 -3.30 10.09 12.89
CA ARG A 193 -4.56 10.24 12.16
C ARG A 193 -5.75 10.26 13.13
N ARG A 194 -5.83 9.32 14.07
CA ARG A 194 -6.92 9.28 15.09
C ARG A 194 -6.95 10.54 15.95
N ALA A 195 -5.79 11.14 16.20
CA ALA A 195 -5.70 12.39 16.94
C ALA A 195 -6.13 13.62 16.09
N GLY A 196 -6.28 13.47 14.77
CA GLY A 196 -6.74 14.49 13.82
C GLY A 196 -5.64 15.16 13.00
N THR A 197 -4.48 14.51 12.84
CA THR A 197 -3.42 14.99 11.93
C THR A 197 -3.84 14.78 10.48
N THR A 198 -3.69 15.80 9.65
CA THR A 198 -3.91 15.72 8.21
C THR A 198 -2.78 14.91 7.58
N LEU A 199 -3.10 13.92 6.76
CA LEU A 199 -2.13 12.96 6.24
C LEU A 199 -2.10 12.98 4.71
N LEU A 200 -0.90 13.08 4.15
CA LEU A 200 -0.64 12.87 2.74
C LEU A 200 0.38 11.73 2.59
N ILE A 201 -0.03 10.63 1.96
CA ILE A 201 0.82 9.44 1.84
C ILE A 201 0.98 9.03 0.38
N VAL A 202 2.23 8.81 -0.04
CA VAL A 202 2.54 8.15 -1.31
C VAL A 202 2.77 6.66 -1.05
N SER A 203 2.00 5.81 -1.71
CA SER A 203 2.19 4.36 -1.65
C SER A 203 1.63 3.69 -2.90
N HIS A 204 2.23 2.57 -3.29
CA HIS A 204 1.66 1.62 -4.25
C HIS A 204 0.94 0.45 -3.56
N ASP A 205 1.01 0.35 -2.23
CA ASP A 205 0.31 -0.66 -1.45
C ASP A 205 -1.18 -0.32 -1.34
N ARG A 206 -2.00 -1.12 -2.02
CA ARG A 206 -3.47 -1.04 -2.00
C ARG A 206 -4.02 -1.08 -0.57
N TYR A 207 -3.49 -1.96 0.28
CA TYR A 207 -4.00 -2.15 1.64
C TYR A 207 -3.75 -0.92 2.51
N ALA A 208 -2.54 -0.35 2.45
CA ALA A 208 -2.20 0.88 3.17
C ALA A 208 -3.10 2.05 2.74
N ILE A 209 -3.28 2.25 1.43
CA ILE A 209 -4.10 3.33 0.88
C ILE A 209 -5.57 3.16 1.30
N GLN A 210 -6.14 1.97 1.16
CA GLN A 210 -7.56 1.72 1.51
C GLN A 210 -7.84 1.79 3.02
N THR A 211 -6.89 1.38 3.86
CA THR A 211 -7.09 1.36 5.33
C THR A 211 -6.85 2.72 5.96
N ILE A 212 -5.90 3.49 5.42
CA ILE A 212 -5.40 4.72 6.06
C ILE A 212 -5.98 5.99 5.42
N CYS A 213 -6.38 5.97 4.15
CA CYS A 213 -6.83 7.18 3.45
C CYS A 213 -8.36 7.25 3.38
N ASP A 214 -8.88 8.47 3.41
CA ASP A 214 -10.29 8.78 3.17
C ASP A 214 -10.57 8.91 1.66
N ARG A 215 -9.58 9.38 0.91
CA ARG A 215 -9.59 9.43 -0.57
C ARG A 215 -8.20 9.19 -1.16
N ALA A 216 -8.15 9.03 -2.47
CA ALA A 216 -6.89 8.93 -3.20
C ALA A 216 -6.87 9.81 -4.45
N ILE A 217 -5.67 10.15 -4.90
CA ILE A 217 -5.36 10.90 -6.09
C ILE A 217 -4.41 10.07 -6.94
N LEU A 218 -4.74 9.87 -8.21
CA LEU A 218 -3.89 9.25 -9.20
C LEU A 218 -3.14 10.32 -10.00
N LEU A 219 -1.82 10.27 -9.95
CA LEU A 219 -0.95 11.04 -10.83
C LEU A 219 -0.50 10.19 -12.02
N ASN A 220 -0.63 10.76 -13.21
CA ASN A 220 -0.17 10.16 -14.44
C ASN A 220 0.53 11.23 -15.30
N HIS A 221 1.77 10.94 -15.74
CA HIS A 221 2.57 11.85 -16.57
C HIS A 221 2.61 13.32 -16.09
N GLY A 222 2.64 13.52 -14.77
CA GLY A 222 2.71 14.86 -14.19
C GLY A 222 1.38 15.60 -14.09
N ARG A 223 0.24 14.93 -14.32
CA ARG A 223 -1.11 15.49 -14.21
C ARG A 223 -1.96 14.68 -13.24
N LEU A 224 -2.99 15.32 -12.68
CA LEU A 224 -4.01 14.64 -11.90
C LEU A 224 -4.96 13.95 -12.88
N GLU A 225 -4.91 12.62 -12.92
CA GLU A 225 -5.72 11.80 -13.83
C GLU A 225 -7.09 11.50 -13.21
N MET A 226 -7.09 11.13 -11.93
CA MET A 226 -8.29 10.72 -11.22
C MET A 226 -8.17 11.08 -9.74
N GLN A 227 -9.30 11.40 -9.11
CA GLN A 227 -9.42 11.50 -7.66
C GLN A 227 -10.78 10.96 -7.22
N GLY A 228 -10.84 10.28 -6.08
CA GLY A 228 -12.06 9.61 -5.64
C GLY A 228 -11.82 8.71 -4.43
N SER A 229 -12.68 7.72 -4.24
CA SER A 229 -12.50 6.76 -3.16
C SER A 229 -11.19 5.96 -3.35
N PRO A 230 -10.53 5.51 -2.26
CA PRO A 230 -9.31 4.72 -2.36
C PRO A 230 -9.48 3.45 -3.20
N VAL A 231 -10.67 2.84 -3.15
CA VAL A 231 -10.98 1.62 -3.92
C VAL A 231 -11.00 1.92 -5.42
N GLU A 232 -11.81 2.89 -5.86
CA GLU A 232 -11.96 3.25 -7.27
C GLU A 232 -10.62 3.68 -7.91
N VAL A 233 -9.85 4.49 -7.18
CA VAL A 233 -8.56 5.00 -7.68
C VAL A 233 -7.53 3.88 -7.80
N MET A 234 -7.47 2.95 -6.82
CA MET A 234 -6.57 1.80 -6.89
C MET A 234 -6.98 0.82 -7.98
N ASP A 235 -8.28 0.61 -8.20
CA ASP A 235 -8.77 -0.24 -9.29
C ASP A 235 -8.42 0.35 -10.65
N PHE A 236 -8.62 1.65 -10.84
CA PHE A 236 -8.21 2.34 -12.08
C PHE A 236 -6.69 2.33 -12.26
N TYR A 237 -5.90 2.53 -11.20
CA TYR A 237 -4.45 2.43 -11.26
C TYR A 237 -4.00 1.03 -11.71
N ASN A 238 -4.56 -0.03 -11.11
CA ASN A 238 -4.24 -1.41 -11.44
C ASN A 238 -4.63 -1.75 -12.89
N ALA A 239 -5.80 -1.26 -13.33
CA ALA A 239 -6.23 -1.34 -14.72
C ALA A 239 -5.23 -0.68 -15.68
N MET A 240 -4.80 0.55 -15.39
CA MET A 240 -3.82 1.27 -16.21
C MET A 240 -2.46 0.57 -16.23
N MET A 241 -2.06 -0.08 -15.13
CA MET A 241 -0.83 -0.89 -15.08
C MET A 241 -0.95 -2.11 -15.99
N ALA A 242 -2.09 -2.79 -15.91
CA ALA A 242 -2.41 -3.89 -16.81
C ALA A 242 -2.35 -3.42 -18.29
N GLU A 243 -2.97 -2.28 -18.65
CA GLU A 243 -2.95 -1.78 -20.05
C GLU A 243 -1.55 -1.44 -20.57
N ARG A 244 -0.69 -0.85 -19.73
CA ARG A 244 0.71 -0.59 -20.10
C ARG A 244 1.50 -1.87 -20.35
N ASP A 245 1.15 -2.94 -19.65
CA ASP A 245 1.71 -4.28 -19.82
C ASP A 245 1.02 -5.07 -20.95
N ARG A 246 0.21 -4.39 -21.80
CA ARG A 246 -0.62 -4.92 -22.91
C ARG A 246 -1.86 -5.71 -22.50
N SER A 247 -2.39 -5.46 -21.32
CA SER A 247 -3.63 -6.09 -20.84
C SER A 247 -4.83 -5.16 -21.03
N THR A 248 -5.72 -5.43 -21.99
CA THR A 248 -6.99 -4.70 -22.16
C THR A 248 -7.85 -4.74 -20.89
N VAL A 249 -8.33 -3.57 -20.43
CA VAL A 249 -9.28 -3.48 -19.31
C VAL A 249 -10.69 -3.20 -19.83
N ARG A 250 -11.67 -3.97 -19.36
CA ARG A 250 -13.10 -3.75 -19.60
C ARG A 250 -13.84 -3.70 -18.27
N GLN A 251 -14.67 -2.68 -18.08
CA GLN A 251 -15.57 -2.57 -16.94
C GLN A 251 -16.99 -2.93 -17.37
N GLU A 252 -17.58 -3.95 -16.76
CA GLU A 252 -18.98 -4.34 -16.97
C GLU A 252 -19.80 -4.02 -15.72
N ARG A 253 -20.92 -3.31 -15.90
CA ARG A 253 -21.85 -3.02 -14.80
C ARG A 253 -22.81 -4.18 -14.62
N GLN A 254 -22.78 -4.82 -13.46
CA GLN A 254 -23.69 -5.92 -13.16
C GLN A 254 -25.12 -5.41 -12.83
N PRO A 255 -26.14 -6.27 -12.95
CA PRO A 255 -27.52 -5.94 -12.58
C PRO A 255 -27.70 -5.50 -11.12
N ASP A 256 -26.77 -5.87 -10.24
CA ASP A 256 -26.74 -5.50 -8.81
C ASP A 256 -26.10 -4.12 -8.54
N GLY A 257 -25.65 -3.42 -9.58
CA GLY A 257 -25.03 -2.09 -9.49
C GLY A 257 -23.51 -2.10 -9.22
N LYS A 258 -22.88 -3.26 -9.01
CA LYS A 258 -21.42 -3.37 -8.84
C LYS A 258 -20.70 -3.31 -10.20
N VAL A 259 -19.50 -2.72 -10.19
CA VAL A 259 -18.61 -2.65 -11.37
C VAL A 259 -17.68 -3.86 -11.33
N ARG A 260 -17.75 -4.70 -12.36
CA ARG A 260 -16.80 -5.81 -12.57
C ARG A 260 -15.67 -5.33 -13.46
N THR A 261 -14.44 -5.38 -12.96
CA THR A 261 -13.24 -5.09 -13.74
C THR A 261 -12.66 -6.39 -14.29
N ILE A 262 -12.52 -6.46 -15.61
CA ILE A 262 -11.81 -7.52 -16.33
C ILE A 262 -10.56 -6.88 -16.91
N SER A 263 -9.37 -7.42 -16.66
CA SER A 263 -8.12 -6.89 -17.23
C SER A 263 -7.20 -8.00 -17.72
N GLY A 264 -6.66 -7.91 -18.93
CA GLY A 264 -5.83 -9.00 -19.46
C GLY A 264 -5.49 -8.86 -20.94
N THR A 265 -4.44 -9.52 -21.42
CA THR A 265 -4.11 -9.56 -22.86
C THR A 265 -5.22 -10.24 -23.68
N GLY A 266 -6.06 -11.05 -23.03
CA GLY A 266 -7.14 -11.80 -23.66
C GLY A 266 -6.70 -13.07 -24.37
N GLU A 267 -5.41 -13.43 -24.29
CA GLU A 267 -4.86 -14.66 -24.90
C GLU A 267 -5.49 -15.93 -24.28
N ALA A 268 -5.88 -15.85 -23.00
CA ALA A 268 -6.75 -16.80 -22.33
C ALA A 268 -7.82 -16.01 -21.56
N SER A 269 -9.07 -16.47 -21.60
CA SER A 269 -10.21 -15.75 -21.00
C SER A 269 -11.09 -16.65 -20.16
N VAL A 270 -11.64 -16.12 -19.06
CA VAL A 270 -12.54 -16.86 -18.17
C VAL A 270 -13.97 -16.80 -18.72
N SER A 271 -14.48 -17.93 -19.21
CA SER A 271 -15.83 -18.02 -19.76
C SER A 271 -16.89 -18.21 -18.68
N GLU A 272 -16.61 -19.03 -17.66
CA GLU A 272 -17.56 -19.37 -16.60
C GLU A 272 -16.85 -19.57 -15.26
N VAL A 273 -17.46 -19.09 -14.17
CA VAL A 273 -16.99 -19.32 -12.79
C VAL A 273 -18.19 -19.72 -11.95
N ARG A 274 -18.10 -20.87 -11.28
CA ARG A 274 -19.16 -21.39 -10.42
C ARG A 274 -18.61 -21.92 -9.11
N LEU A 275 -19.33 -21.69 -8.02
CA LEU A 275 -19.08 -22.33 -6.74
C LEU A 275 -20.16 -23.40 -6.53
N LEU A 276 -19.74 -24.65 -6.39
CA LEU A 276 -20.62 -25.81 -6.42
C LEU A 276 -20.59 -26.58 -5.10
N ASP A 277 -21.72 -27.19 -4.75
CA ASP A 277 -21.80 -28.21 -3.70
C ASP A 277 -21.34 -29.60 -4.19
N ASP A 278 -21.43 -30.61 -3.32
CA ASP A 278 -21.08 -32.00 -3.63
C ASP A 278 -22.02 -32.66 -4.65
N GLU A 279 -23.21 -32.11 -4.86
CA GLU A 279 -24.18 -32.57 -5.87
C GLU A 279 -24.03 -31.81 -7.19
N GLY A 280 -23.10 -30.86 -7.28
CA GLY A 280 -22.84 -30.05 -8.47
C GLY A 280 -23.79 -28.88 -8.66
N ARG A 281 -24.54 -28.47 -7.63
CA ARG A 281 -25.43 -27.30 -7.66
C ARG A 281 -24.69 -26.03 -7.27
N GLU A 282 -25.05 -24.91 -7.88
CA GLU A 282 -24.48 -23.60 -7.55
C GLU A 282 -24.88 -23.12 -6.16
N LEU A 283 -23.93 -22.46 -5.48
CA LEU A 283 -24.04 -22.00 -4.11
C LEU A 283 -23.88 -20.48 -4.00
N ASP A 284 -24.91 -19.83 -3.45
CA ASP A 284 -24.84 -18.43 -2.98
C ASP A 284 -24.59 -18.36 -1.46
N VAL A 285 -24.89 -19.44 -0.75
CA VAL A 285 -24.75 -19.58 0.70
C VAL A 285 -24.01 -20.87 1.02
N VAL A 286 -22.98 -20.79 1.85
CA VAL A 286 -22.11 -21.91 2.21
C VAL A 286 -22.03 -22.05 3.74
N GLU A 287 -22.14 -23.27 4.24
CA GLU A 287 -22.02 -23.58 5.66
C GLU A 287 -20.54 -23.71 6.08
N VAL A 288 -20.17 -23.25 7.27
CA VAL A 288 -18.81 -23.40 7.81
C VAL A 288 -18.40 -24.88 7.87
N GLY A 289 -17.27 -25.19 7.24
CA GLY A 289 -16.68 -26.52 7.15
C GLY A 289 -17.27 -27.42 6.05
N ALA A 290 -18.26 -26.93 5.28
CA ALA A 290 -18.74 -27.66 4.10
C ALA A 290 -17.67 -27.73 3.02
N TYR A 291 -17.61 -28.84 2.28
CA TYR A 291 -16.78 -28.91 1.08
C TYR A 291 -17.48 -28.22 -0.08
N VAL A 292 -16.72 -27.40 -0.81
CA VAL A 292 -17.18 -26.73 -2.03
C VAL A 292 -16.20 -27.00 -3.16
N THR A 293 -16.69 -26.89 -4.39
CA THR A 293 -15.87 -26.94 -5.61
C THR A 293 -15.98 -25.63 -6.37
N LEU A 294 -14.88 -24.90 -6.50
CA LEU A 294 -14.76 -23.78 -7.42
C LEU A 294 -14.44 -24.34 -8.82
N GLU A 295 -15.40 -24.27 -9.73
CA GLU A 295 -15.23 -24.62 -11.14
C GLU A 295 -15.00 -23.36 -11.98
N VAL A 296 -13.93 -23.36 -12.78
CA VAL A 296 -13.58 -22.26 -13.67
C VAL A 296 -13.29 -22.77 -15.06
N ARG A 297 -14.02 -22.26 -16.05
CA ARG A 297 -13.80 -22.55 -17.46
C ARG A 297 -12.96 -21.45 -18.10
N VAL A 298 -11.93 -21.86 -18.83
CA VAL A 298 -10.98 -20.96 -19.48
C VAL A 298 -10.89 -21.33 -20.96
N ALA A 299 -11.16 -20.36 -21.83
CA ALA A 299 -11.00 -20.50 -23.28
C ALA A 299 -9.64 -19.91 -23.71
N ILE A 300 -8.93 -20.62 -24.58
CA ILE A 300 -7.63 -20.20 -25.13
C ILE A 300 -7.85 -19.53 -26.50
N ASN A 301 -7.59 -18.22 -26.55
CA ASN A 301 -7.85 -17.38 -27.73
C ASN A 301 -6.58 -17.15 -28.57
N SER A 302 -5.40 -17.47 -28.03
CA SER A 302 -4.09 -17.33 -28.68
C SER A 302 -3.13 -18.40 -28.15
N GLU A 303 -1.99 -18.63 -28.81
CA GLU A 303 -1.00 -19.59 -28.32
C GLU A 303 -0.48 -19.17 -26.95
N VAL A 304 -0.60 -20.05 -25.95
CA VAL A 304 -0.21 -19.77 -24.55
C VAL A 304 0.85 -20.79 -24.11
N PRO A 305 2.15 -20.41 -24.09
CA PRO A 305 3.23 -21.33 -23.73
C PRO A 305 3.13 -21.85 -22.30
N ARG A 306 2.56 -21.04 -21.40
CA ARG A 306 2.37 -21.39 -20.00
C ARG A 306 1.19 -20.62 -19.42
N LEU A 307 0.29 -21.34 -18.75
CA LEU A 307 -0.88 -20.82 -18.08
C LEU A 307 -0.89 -21.24 -16.61
N VAL A 308 -0.97 -20.23 -15.76
CA VAL A 308 -1.16 -20.33 -14.32
C VAL A 308 -2.54 -19.76 -14.02
N MET A 309 -3.39 -20.57 -13.40
CA MET A 309 -4.70 -20.15 -12.92
C MET A 309 -4.64 -20.00 -11.40
N GLY A 310 -5.09 -18.86 -10.90
CA GLY A 310 -5.19 -18.56 -9.49
C GLY A 310 -6.58 -18.08 -9.12
N TYR A 311 -6.88 -18.20 -7.83
CA TYR A 311 -8.04 -17.55 -7.24
C TYR A 311 -7.66 -16.91 -5.91
N MET A 312 -8.37 -15.84 -5.57
CA MET A 312 -8.24 -15.11 -4.31
C MET A 312 -9.62 -14.97 -3.69
N ILE A 313 -9.76 -15.34 -2.42
CA ILE A 313 -10.93 -15.08 -1.60
C ILE A 313 -10.69 -13.78 -0.83
N THR A 314 -11.64 -12.86 -0.90
CA THR A 314 -11.63 -11.59 -0.17
C THR A 314 -12.87 -11.47 0.70
N ASP A 315 -12.77 -10.71 1.79
CA ASP A 315 -13.92 -10.37 2.62
C ASP A 315 -14.73 -9.18 2.07
N LYS A 316 -15.78 -8.77 2.80
CA LYS A 316 -16.63 -7.63 2.44
C LYS A 316 -15.90 -6.27 2.35
N LEU A 317 -14.72 -6.15 2.95
CA LEU A 317 -13.87 -4.96 2.91
C LEU A 317 -12.80 -5.06 1.82
N GLY A 318 -12.76 -6.16 1.07
CA GLY A 318 -11.76 -6.44 0.05
C GLY A 318 -10.44 -6.97 0.61
N LEU A 319 -10.39 -7.35 1.89
CA LEU A 319 -9.19 -7.92 2.50
C LEU A 319 -8.97 -9.34 1.99
N ALA A 320 -7.75 -9.63 1.53
CA ALA A 320 -7.35 -10.97 1.12
C ALA A 320 -7.41 -11.94 2.30
N VAL A 321 -8.23 -12.98 2.18
CA VAL A 321 -8.41 -14.04 3.18
C VAL A 321 -7.56 -15.25 2.83
N PHE A 322 -7.58 -15.65 1.55
CA PHE A 322 -6.81 -16.79 1.06
C PHE A 322 -6.57 -16.64 -0.44
N GLY A 323 -5.37 -17.01 -0.91
CA GLY A 323 -5.07 -17.03 -2.33
C GLY A 323 -4.07 -18.10 -2.70
N ILE A 324 -4.33 -18.79 -3.81
CA ILE A 324 -3.46 -19.84 -4.33
C ILE A 324 -3.52 -19.86 -5.86
N ASN A 325 -2.56 -20.53 -6.48
CA ASN A 325 -2.53 -20.71 -7.92
C ASN A 325 -1.93 -22.06 -8.31
N THR A 326 -2.07 -22.44 -9.58
CA THR A 326 -1.55 -23.71 -10.08
C THR A 326 -0.02 -23.74 -10.11
N HIS A 327 0.67 -22.60 -10.15
CA HIS A 327 2.14 -22.54 -10.08
C HIS A 327 2.65 -23.04 -8.71
N ARG A 328 2.10 -22.52 -7.62
CA ARG A 328 2.43 -22.91 -6.23
C ARG A 328 2.09 -24.35 -5.91
N LEU A 329 1.16 -24.93 -6.65
CA LEU A 329 0.81 -26.35 -6.57
C LEU A 329 1.60 -27.23 -7.55
N ASN A 330 2.56 -26.67 -8.30
CA ASN A 330 3.31 -27.38 -9.35
C ASN A 330 2.41 -28.04 -10.42
N LYS A 331 1.31 -27.38 -10.78
CA LYS A 331 0.34 -27.79 -11.81
C LYS A 331 0.06 -26.73 -12.90
N PRO A 332 1.04 -25.91 -13.35
CA PRO A 332 0.80 -25.02 -14.48
C PRO A 332 0.44 -25.85 -15.73
N GLN A 333 -0.31 -25.26 -16.65
CA GLN A 333 -0.51 -25.84 -17.98
C GLN A 333 0.49 -25.21 -18.94
N THR A 334 0.95 -25.95 -19.95
CA THR A 334 1.92 -25.47 -20.94
C THR A 334 1.49 -25.82 -22.34
N ASP A 335 2.07 -25.09 -23.31
CA ASP A 335 1.96 -25.40 -24.75
C ASP A 335 0.53 -25.42 -25.29
N LEU A 336 -0.34 -24.56 -24.76
CA LEU A 336 -1.77 -24.50 -25.09
C LEU A 336 -2.00 -23.84 -26.44
N GLN A 337 -2.87 -24.46 -27.25
CA GLN A 337 -3.21 -24.01 -28.59
C GLN A 337 -4.53 -23.24 -28.63
N VAL A 338 -4.69 -22.44 -29.68
CA VAL A 338 -5.92 -21.68 -29.94
C VAL A 338 -7.12 -22.61 -30.08
N GLY A 339 -8.21 -22.29 -29.39
CA GLY A 339 -9.46 -23.04 -29.41
C GLY A 339 -9.55 -24.15 -28.36
N GLU A 340 -8.53 -24.35 -27.53
CA GLU A 340 -8.62 -25.23 -26.37
C GLU A 340 -9.49 -24.63 -25.26
N ASP A 341 -10.24 -25.49 -24.58
CA ASP A 341 -11.04 -25.16 -23.39
C ASP A 341 -10.52 -25.97 -22.19
N LEU A 342 -10.19 -25.27 -21.11
CA LEU A 342 -9.77 -25.86 -19.85
C LEU A 342 -10.84 -25.72 -18.79
N VAL A 343 -11.00 -26.75 -17.96
CA VAL A 343 -11.89 -26.71 -16.79
C VAL A 343 -11.06 -26.98 -15.54
N TYR A 344 -10.90 -25.96 -14.70
CA TYR A 344 -10.25 -26.08 -13.40
C TYR A 344 -11.30 -26.37 -12.33
N ARG A 345 -11.08 -27.41 -11.52
CA ARG A 345 -11.93 -27.75 -10.37
C ARG A 345 -11.10 -27.76 -9.09
N TRP A 346 -11.40 -26.81 -8.20
CA TRP A 346 -10.73 -26.64 -6.93
C TRP A 346 -11.67 -27.05 -5.80
N ARG A 347 -11.40 -28.20 -5.18
CA ARG A 347 -12.19 -28.69 -4.04
C ARG A 347 -11.50 -28.32 -2.73
N PHE A 348 -12.22 -27.66 -1.82
CA PHE A 348 -11.70 -27.27 -0.51
C PHE A 348 -12.82 -27.16 0.53
N ALA A 349 -12.46 -27.23 1.81
CA ALA A 349 -13.38 -27.01 2.93
C ALA A 349 -13.55 -25.51 3.20
N MET A 350 -14.79 -25.06 3.37
CA MET A 350 -15.14 -23.67 3.69
C MET A 350 -14.89 -23.36 5.17
N ASN A 351 -13.62 -23.34 5.58
CA ASN A 351 -13.21 -23.05 6.95
C ASN A 351 -13.12 -21.53 7.21
N LEU A 352 -14.09 -20.78 6.73
CA LEU A 352 -14.17 -19.33 6.91
C LEU A 352 -15.21 -18.96 7.98
N GLY A 353 -15.03 -17.80 8.59
CA GLY A 353 -16.01 -17.20 9.50
C GLY A 353 -17.33 -16.84 8.81
N LYS A 354 -18.37 -16.60 9.60
CA LYS A 354 -19.64 -16.08 9.10
C LYS A 354 -19.44 -14.68 8.50
N GLY A 355 -19.90 -14.47 7.26
CA GLY A 355 -19.67 -13.21 6.56
C GLY A 355 -19.94 -13.26 5.06
N ASN A 356 -19.65 -12.15 4.38
CA ASN A 356 -19.77 -12.03 2.94
C ASN A 356 -18.37 -12.07 2.32
N TYR A 357 -18.22 -12.86 1.27
CA TYR A 357 -16.94 -13.10 0.62
C TYR A 357 -17.08 -12.99 -0.89
N ALA A 358 -15.96 -12.71 -1.55
CA ALA A 358 -15.88 -12.69 -3.00
C ALA A 358 -14.65 -13.46 -3.49
N ILE A 359 -14.79 -14.12 -4.64
CA ILE A 359 -13.71 -14.81 -5.33
C ILE A 359 -13.30 -14.01 -6.57
N SER A 360 -12.03 -13.64 -6.66
CA SER A 360 -11.41 -13.11 -7.89
C SER A 360 -10.58 -14.21 -8.55
N ILE A 361 -10.56 -14.24 -9.88
CA ILE A 361 -9.81 -15.20 -10.69
C ILE A 361 -8.67 -14.50 -11.43
N SER A 362 -7.53 -15.16 -11.55
CA SER A 362 -6.38 -14.67 -12.31
C SER A 362 -5.82 -15.74 -13.26
N LEU A 363 -5.54 -15.36 -14.49
CA LEU A 363 -4.84 -16.15 -15.50
C LEU A 363 -3.53 -15.43 -15.82
N SER A 364 -2.39 -16.04 -15.51
CA SER A 364 -1.07 -15.44 -15.70
C SER A 364 -0.04 -16.43 -16.23
N LYS A 365 1.11 -15.94 -16.69
CA LYS A 365 2.24 -16.80 -17.11
C LYS A 365 3.08 -17.34 -15.94
N LEU A 366 3.19 -16.57 -14.86
CA LEU A 366 4.07 -16.80 -13.71
C LEU A 366 3.30 -16.66 -12.37
N ASP A 367 4.02 -16.70 -11.24
CA ASP A 367 3.42 -16.75 -9.88
C ASP A 367 2.58 -15.52 -9.54
N SER A 368 2.88 -14.36 -10.14
CA SER A 368 2.15 -13.12 -9.91
C SER A 368 1.41 -12.65 -11.16
N HIS A 369 0.26 -12.00 -10.95
CA HIS A 369 -0.49 -11.30 -12.00
C HIS A 369 0.25 -10.03 -12.49
N LEU A 370 1.37 -9.67 -11.87
CA LEU A 370 2.20 -8.51 -12.24
C LEU A 370 3.18 -8.79 -13.40
N ASP A 371 3.32 -10.05 -13.87
CA ASP A 371 4.28 -10.39 -14.92
C ASP A 371 3.67 -10.34 -16.34
N THR A 372 2.76 -11.27 -16.62
CA THR A 372 1.99 -11.35 -17.88
C THR A 372 0.61 -11.86 -17.52
N ASN A 373 -0.36 -10.94 -17.49
CA ASN A 373 -1.75 -11.19 -17.12
C ASN A 373 -2.59 -11.44 -18.39
N TYR A 374 -3.06 -12.67 -18.55
CA TYR A 374 -3.94 -13.05 -19.65
C TYR A 374 -5.38 -12.59 -19.38
N GLU A 375 -5.85 -12.77 -18.14
CA GLU A 375 -7.12 -12.22 -17.64
C GLU A 375 -7.17 -12.23 -16.11
N TRP A 376 -7.57 -11.11 -15.53
CA TRP A 376 -7.94 -10.92 -14.15
C TRP A 376 -9.41 -10.52 -14.11
N ARG A 377 -10.19 -11.17 -13.25
CA ARG A 377 -11.63 -10.91 -13.11
C ARG A 377 -12.00 -10.79 -11.64
N ASP A 378 -12.31 -9.57 -11.22
CA ASP A 378 -12.80 -9.29 -9.87
C ASP A 378 -14.25 -9.71 -9.67
N TYR A 379 -14.61 -10.04 -8.42
CA TYR A 379 -15.97 -10.40 -8.02
C TYR A 379 -16.62 -11.45 -8.94
N SER A 380 -15.84 -12.48 -9.30
CA SER A 380 -16.31 -13.54 -10.19
C SER A 380 -17.44 -14.35 -9.57
N VAL A 381 -17.37 -14.56 -8.25
CA VAL A 381 -18.44 -15.14 -7.42
C VAL A 381 -18.52 -14.34 -6.12
N VAL A 382 -19.74 -14.05 -5.65
CA VAL A 382 -20.01 -13.49 -4.33
C VAL A 382 -20.86 -14.48 -3.58
N PHE A 383 -20.48 -14.82 -2.34
CA PHE A 383 -21.19 -15.82 -1.55
C PHE A 383 -21.21 -15.45 -0.07
N HIS A 384 -22.14 -16.05 0.66
CA HIS A 384 -22.36 -15.81 2.07
C HIS A 384 -21.98 -17.05 2.87
N VAL A 385 -21.16 -16.90 3.91
CA VAL A 385 -20.84 -17.99 4.82
C VAL A 385 -21.72 -17.88 6.06
N VAL A 386 -22.39 -18.98 6.40
CA VAL A 386 -23.25 -19.11 7.59
C VAL A 386 -22.74 -20.22 8.51
N ASN A 387 -22.99 -20.07 9.81
CA ASN A 387 -22.64 -21.07 10.81
C ASN A 387 -23.90 -21.45 11.60
N THR A 388 -24.48 -22.59 11.25
CA THR A 388 -25.66 -23.18 11.90
C THR A 388 -25.34 -24.51 12.60
N HIS A 389 -24.24 -25.18 12.24
CA HIS A 389 -23.89 -26.51 12.77
C HIS A 389 -22.60 -26.56 13.61
N ARG A 390 -21.73 -25.54 13.57
CA ARG A 390 -20.46 -25.53 14.33
C ARG A 390 -20.59 -24.68 15.61
N PRO A 391 -19.74 -24.91 16.63
CA PRO A 391 -19.66 -24.02 17.78
C PRO A 391 -19.48 -22.57 17.35
N ASP A 392 -20.04 -21.63 18.13
CA ASP A 392 -19.88 -20.21 17.84
C ASP A 392 -18.40 -19.79 18.00
N PHE A 393 -17.93 -18.97 17.07
CA PHE A 393 -16.56 -18.45 17.09
C PHE A 393 -16.49 -17.05 16.48
N VAL A 394 -15.41 -16.34 16.80
CA VAL A 394 -15.12 -15.00 16.30
C VAL A 394 -13.87 -15.07 15.42
N GLY A 395 -13.92 -14.40 14.26
CA GLY A 395 -12.80 -14.30 13.34
C GLY A 395 -13.17 -14.69 11.91
N CYS A 396 -12.17 -14.67 11.03
CA CYS A 396 -12.34 -14.98 9.60
C CYS A 396 -12.05 -16.44 9.25
N ALA A 397 -11.47 -17.22 10.17
CA ALA A 397 -11.09 -18.61 9.96
C ALA A 397 -11.69 -19.51 11.04
N PHE A 398 -12.20 -20.66 10.63
CA PHE A 398 -12.60 -21.74 11.52
C PHE A 398 -11.39 -22.66 11.74
N LEU A 399 -10.81 -22.58 12.95
CA LEU A 399 -9.73 -23.46 13.39
C LEU A 399 -10.32 -24.42 14.43
N GLU A 400 -10.24 -25.72 14.20
CA GLU A 400 -10.79 -26.74 15.10
C GLU A 400 -9.87 -26.91 16.32
N PRO A 401 -10.23 -26.41 17.52
CA PRO A 401 -9.34 -26.47 18.68
C PRO A 401 -9.60 -27.72 19.52
N GLU A 402 -8.53 -28.36 19.98
CA GLU A 402 -8.60 -29.37 21.04
C GLU A 402 -8.21 -28.74 22.39
N VAL A 403 -9.01 -28.97 23.43
CA VAL A 403 -8.74 -28.42 24.77
C VAL A 403 -8.58 -29.53 25.79
N ALA A 404 -7.44 -29.53 26.48
CA ALA A 404 -7.20 -30.34 27.67
C ALA A 404 -7.16 -29.44 28.90
N VAL A 405 -8.04 -29.69 29.88
CA VAL A 405 -8.08 -28.91 31.13
C VAL A 405 -7.49 -29.74 32.27
N VAL A 406 -6.28 -29.40 32.71
CA VAL A 406 -5.66 -30.01 33.89
C VAL A 406 -5.86 -29.08 35.08
N ARG A 407 -6.65 -29.53 36.08
CA ARG A 407 -6.76 -28.84 37.37
C ARG A 407 -5.74 -29.43 38.35
N SER A 408 -4.77 -28.64 38.76
CA SER A 408 -3.90 -28.98 39.90
C SER A 408 -4.52 -28.43 41.18
N LEU A 409 -4.83 -29.29 42.15
CA LEU A 409 -5.08 -28.87 43.51
C LEU A 409 -3.71 -28.61 44.15
N GLY A 410 -3.44 -27.34 44.50
CA GLY A 410 -2.20 -26.95 45.17
C GLY A 410 -1.99 -27.78 46.42
N ASN A 411 -0.90 -28.55 46.43
CA ASN A 411 -0.50 -29.35 47.57
C ASN A 411 -0.08 -28.39 48.70
N THR A 412 -0.90 -28.24 49.73
CA THR A 412 -0.52 -27.57 50.98
C THR A 412 0.58 -28.38 51.66
N ARG A 413 1.84 -28.13 51.27
CA ARG A 413 3.01 -28.46 52.11
C ARG A 413 3.09 -27.43 53.25
N LYS A 414 2.74 -27.87 54.45
CA LYS A 414 3.42 -27.41 55.67
C LYS A 414 4.30 -28.56 56.13
N ASP A 415 5.52 -28.61 55.59
CA ASP A 415 6.63 -29.29 56.25
C ASP A 415 7.43 -28.25 57.05
N GLY A 416 7.71 -28.60 58.31
CA GLY A 416 8.82 -28.05 59.10
C GLY A 416 8.42 -27.27 60.35
N LEU A 417 8.51 -27.89 61.54
CA LEU A 417 9.73 -27.88 62.35
C LEU A 417 9.56 -28.60 63.71
N ALA A 418 10.68 -29.17 64.18
CA ALA A 418 11.00 -29.82 65.47
C ALA A 418 10.54 -31.29 65.62
N ALA A 419 11.42 -32.27 65.86
CA ALA A 419 12.80 -32.27 66.37
C ALA A 419 13.69 -33.30 65.67
#